data_AF-A0A9D4TXD0-F1
#
_entry.id   AF-A0A9D4TXD0-F1
#
_cell.length_a   1.000
_cell.length_b   1.000
_cell.length_c   1.000
_cell.angle_alpha   90.00
_cell.angle_beta   90.00
_cell.angle_gamma   90.00
#
_symmetry.space_group_name_H-M   'P 1'
#
loop_
_entity.id
_entity.type
_entity.pdbx_description
1 polymer ?
#
loop_
_entity_poly.entity_id
_entity_poly.type
_entity_poly.pdbx_seq_one_letter_code
_entity_poly.pdbx_strand_id
1 'polypeptide(L)'
;MLCWPLYSAAPSSRWLAASVPALAGVQFGLVGAGLIENQTLVAGSSRSGRAEELLRGPLLYAVVHVAVTLLCWRHSPGGVLALSALCGGDGLAEVVGRGCSSAAARAPAGTSTRGDSWRRRLLTALARPMPHNSDKTVAGTLACWLGGAAVGLPLLLHFQRCGMFGPAALGGWALVRGVLLCSAVGAVAESLPLGADTDNATIVVAVALASRAFFGY
;
A
#
# COMPACT_ATOMS: atom_id res chain seq x y z
N MET A 1 -2.03 -7.05 -10.14
CA MET A 1 -0.81 -7.86 -9.89
C MET A 1 -1.04 -9.35 -9.85
N LEU A 2 -2.08 -9.86 -9.19
CA LEU A 2 -2.31 -11.31 -9.03
C LEU A 2 -2.19 -12.10 -10.34
N CYS A 3 -2.61 -11.51 -11.46
CA CYS A 3 -2.57 -12.13 -12.78
C CYS A 3 -1.20 -12.09 -13.48
N TRP A 4 -0.15 -11.48 -12.91
CA TRP A 4 1.18 -11.41 -13.54
C TRP A 4 1.74 -12.77 -13.98
N PRO A 5 1.57 -13.87 -13.21
CA PRO A 5 2.01 -15.18 -13.64
C PRO A 5 1.27 -15.75 -14.86
N LEU A 6 0.09 -15.22 -15.21
CA LEU A 6 -0.69 -15.67 -16.37
C LEU A 6 -0.10 -15.16 -17.69
N TYR A 7 0.73 -14.11 -17.64
CA TYR A 7 1.38 -13.56 -18.82
C TYR A 7 2.66 -14.32 -19.14
N SER A 8 2.95 -14.45 -20.44
CA SER A 8 4.16 -15.13 -20.90
C SER A 8 5.43 -14.38 -20.46
N ALA A 9 6.56 -15.08 -20.43
CA ALA A 9 7.86 -14.51 -20.07
C ALA A 9 8.45 -13.57 -21.13
N ALA A 10 7.79 -13.39 -22.28
CA ALA A 10 8.26 -12.50 -23.33
C ALA A 10 8.37 -11.05 -22.82
N PRO A 11 9.41 -10.28 -23.21
CA PRO A 11 9.54 -8.87 -22.81
C PRO A 11 8.36 -7.99 -23.24
N SER A 12 7.63 -8.38 -24.29
CA SER A 12 6.44 -7.66 -24.78
C SER A 12 5.24 -7.80 -23.84
N SER A 13 5.16 -8.87 -23.04
CA SER A 13 4.03 -9.15 -22.16
C SER A 13 3.84 -8.13 -21.05
N ARG A 14 4.91 -7.41 -20.66
CA ARG A 14 4.82 -6.31 -19.69
C ARG A 14 3.89 -5.19 -20.15
N TRP A 15 3.84 -4.92 -21.46
CA TRP A 15 2.97 -3.89 -22.03
C TRP A 15 1.51 -4.30 -21.95
N LEU A 16 1.22 -5.57 -22.25
CA LEU A 16 -0.13 -6.10 -22.12
C LEU A 16 -0.59 -6.11 -20.65
N ALA A 17 0.27 -6.53 -19.73
CA ALA A 17 -0.05 -6.51 -18.31
C ALA A 17 -0.22 -5.08 -17.75
N ALA A 18 0.58 -4.12 -18.23
CA ALA A 18 0.48 -2.71 -17.86
C ALA A 18 -0.74 -2.01 -18.49
N SER A 19 -1.30 -2.55 -19.58
CA SER A 19 -2.49 -1.97 -20.23
C SER A 19 -3.70 -1.95 -19.28
N VAL A 20 -3.86 -2.96 -18.43
CA VAL A 20 -4.98 -3.06 -17.48
C VAL A 20 -5.00 -1.86 -16.50
N PRO A 21 -3.94 -1.61 -15.70
CA PRO A 21 -3.90 -0.42 -14.85
C PRO A 21 -3.83 0.89 -15.65
N ALA A 22 -3.26 0.90 -16.87
CA ALA A 22 -3.24 2.08 -17.71
C ALA A 22 -4.65 2.50 -18.14
N LEU A 23 -5.48 1.54 -18.57
CA LEU A 23 -6.88 1.80 -18.94
C LEU A 23 -7.70 2.28 -17.73
N ALA A 24 -7.49 1.69 -16.55
CA ALA A 24 -8.08 2.19 -15.31
C ALA A 24 -7.63 3.63 -14.99
N GLY A 25 -6.34 3.93 -15.18
CA GLY A 25 -5.80 5.28 -15.03
C GLY A 25 -6.41 6.29 -15.99
N VAL A 26 -6.56 5.93 -17.27
CA VAL A 26 -7.26 6.75 -18.26
C VAL A 26 -8.70 7.01 -17.82
N GLN A 27 -9.40 5.99 -17.32
CA GLN A 27 -10.76 6.15 -16.82
C GLN A 27 -10.83 7.13 -15.64
N PHE A 28 -9.94 7.02 -14.65
CA PHE A 28 -9.85 7.98 -13.55
C PHE A 28 -9.52 9.39 -14.04
N GLY A 29 -8.63 9.53 -15.03
CA GLY A 29 -8.28 10.80 -15.66
C GLY A 29 -9.47 11.46 -16.36
N LEU A 30 -10.21 10.69 -17.16
CA LEU A 30 -11.36 11.19 -17.91
C LEU A 30 -12.52 11.60 -16.99
N VAL A 31 -12.80 10.81 -15.95
CA VAL A 31 -13.84 11.15 -14.97
C VAL A 31 -13.41 12.34 -14.12
N GLY A 32 -12.16 12.35 -13.64
CA GLY A 32 -11.65 13.43 -12.81
C GLY A 32 -11.50 14.76 -13.54
N ALA A 33 -11.30 14.74 -14.86
CA ALA A 33 -11.30 15.93 -15.71
C ALA A 33 -12.72 16.41 -16.09
N GLY A 34 -13.77 15.69 -15.68
CA GLY A 34 -15.16 16.01 -16.03
C GLY A 34 -15.54 15.71 -17.49
N LEU A 35 -14.72 14.95 -18.21
CA LEU A 35 -15.01 14.54 -19.60
C LEU A 35 -16.01 13.38 -19.66
N ILE A 36 -16.10 12.58 -18.60
CA ILE A 36 -17.04 11.47 -18.45
C ILE A 36 -17.73 11.58 -17.10
N GLU A 37 -19.06 11.58 -17.10
CA GLU A 37 -19.83 11.52 -15.87
C GLU A 37 -19.97 10.07 -15.39
N ASN A 38 -19.41 9.77 -14.22
CA ASN A 38 -19.55 8.45 -13.62
C ASN A 38 -19.58 8.54 -12.09
N GLN A 39 -20.79 8.67 -11.54
CA GLN A 39 -20.98 8.85 -10.10
C GLN A 39 -20.66 7.59 -9.28
N THR A 40 -20.77 6.38 -9.87
CA THR A 40 -20.43 5.15 -9.15
C THR A 40 -18.93 5.04 -8.93
N LEU A 41 -18.11 5.47 -9.89
CA LEU A 41 -16.65 5.54 -9.72
C LEU A 41 -16.24 6.62 -8.71
N VAL A 42 -16.87 7.80 -8.78
CA VAL A 42 -16.58 8.87 -7.82
C VAL A 42 -16.95 8.44 -6.39
N ALA A 43 -18.12 7.84 -6.20
CA ALA A 43 -18.55 7.34 -4.90
C ALA A 43 -17.63 6.24 -4.33
N GLY A 44 -17.03 5.42 -5.20
CA GLY A 44 -16.12 4.36 -4.78
C GLY A 44 -14.67 4.80 -4.56
N SER A 45 -14.25 5.95 -5.11
CA SER A 45 -12.83 6.35 -5.17
C SER A 45 -12.52 7.76 -4.66
N SER A 46 -13.54 8.56 -4.33
CA SER A 46 -13.38 9.89 -3.71
C SER A 46 -13.85 9.88 -2.25
N ARG A 47 -13.16 10.64 -1.39
CA ARG A 47 -13.56 10.83 0.01
C ARG A 47 -14.54 11.99 0.19
N SER A 48 -14.42 13.06 -0.61
CA SER A 48 -15.35 14.20 -0.55
C SER A 48 -16.53 14.11 -1.53
N GLY A 49 -16.55 13.08 -2.39
CA GLY A 49 -17.55 12.93 -3.45
C GLY A 49 -17.28 13.82 -4.67
N ARG A 50 -16.08 14.39 -4.78
CA ARG A 50 -15.65 15.25 -5.88
C ARG A 50 -14.85 14.47 -6.91
N ALA A 51 -15.16 14.67 -8.18
CA ALA A 51 -14.48 13.98 -9.28
C ALA A 51 -12.99 14.35 -9.35
N GLU A 52 -12.63 15.58 -9.01
CA GLU A 52 -11.25 16.08 -9.10
C GLU A 52 -10.28 15.32 -8.16
N GLU A 53 -10.78 14.70 -7.09
CA GLU A 53 -9.95 13.86 -6.21
C GLU A 53 -9.40 12.63 -6.93
N LEU A 54 -10.08 12.14 -7.97
CA LEU A 54 -9.62 11.00 -8.76
C LEU A 54 -8.28 11.30 -9.45
N LEU A 55 -8.01 12.57 -9.77
CA LEU A 55 -6.77 13.00 -10.40
C LEU A 55 -5.57 13.00 -9.46
N ARG A 56 -5.79 12.83 -8.15
CA ARG A 56 -4.74 12.78 -7.13
C ARG A 56 -4.41 11.33 -6.79
N GLY A 57 -4.93 10.83 -5.68
CA GLY A 57 -4.63 9.48 -5.18
C GLY A 57 -4.91 8.37 -6.21
N PRO A 58 -6.15 8.20 -6.69
CA PRO A 58 -6.49 7.10 -7.60
C PRO A 58 -5.69 7.10 -8.92
N LEU A 59 -5.53 8.25 -9.56
CA LEU A 59 -4.72 8.37 -10.77
C LEU A 59 -3.24 8.09 -10.51
N LEU A 60 -2.69 8.60 -9.40
CA LEU A 60 -1.31 8.32 -8.99
C LEU A 60 -1.11 6.81 -8.77
N TYR A 61 -2.06 6.13 -8.13
CA TYR A 61 -2.02 4.67 -7.94
C TYR A 61 -1.94 3.93 -9.28
N ALA A 62 -2.72 4.35 -10.27
CA ALA A 62 -2.70 3.76 -11.61
C ALA A 62 -1.35 4.00 -12.30
N VAL A 63 -0.82 5.23 -12.25
CA VAL A 63 0.49 5.58 -12.82
C VAL A 63 1.61 4.76 -12.17
N VAL A 64 1.62 4.66 -10.84
CA VAL A 64 2.60 3.86 -10.10
C VAL A 64 2.48 2.38 -10.45
N HIS A 65 1.27 1.84 -10.57
CA HIS A 65 1.06 0.46 -11.02
C HIS A 65 1.65 0.22 -12.40
N VAL A 66 1.42 1.12 -13.36
CA VAL A 66 1.98 1.03 -14.71
C VAL A 66 3.50 1.06 -14.64
N ALA A 67 4.08 2.06 -13.95
CA ALA A 67 5.53 2.23 -13.83
C ALA A 67 6.19 0.98 -13.22
N VAL A 68 5.68 0.50 -12.09
CA VAL A 68 6.22 -0.70 -11.42
C VAL A 68 6.03 -1.95 -12.29
N THR A 69 4.90 -2.09 -12.99
CA THR A 69 4.68 -3.22 -13.91
C THR A 69 5.70 -3.23 -15.04
N LEU A 70 6.04 -2.07 -15.61
CA LEU A 70 6.99 -1.97 -16.72
C LEU A 70 8.45 -2.12 -16.26
N LEU A 71 8.79 -1.56 -15.09
CA LEU A 71 10.17 -1.50 -14.57
C LEU A 71 10.57 -2.76 -13.81
N CYS A 72 9.68 -3.32 -12.98
CA CYS A 72 9.96 -4.47 -12.13
C CYS A 72 9.44 -5.79 -12.71
N TRP A 73 9.04 -5.81 -13.99
CA TRP A 73 8.42 -6.96 -14.66
C TRP A 73 9.21 -8.25 -14.48
N ARG A 74 8.74 -9.19 -13.66
CA ARG A 74 9.35 -10.52 -13.39
C ARG A 74 10.81 -10.54 -12.92
N HIS A 75 11.51 -9.41 -12.89
CA HIS A 75 12.94 -9.32 -12.63
C HIS A 75 13.26 -9.09 -11.15
N SER A 76 12.36 -8.46 -10.37
CA SER A 76 12.61 -8.17 -8.96
C SER A 76 11.35 -8.35 -8.10
N PRO A 77 11.44 -8.96 -6.89
CA PRO A 77 10.34 -9.02 -5.93
C PRO A 77 9.95 -7.63 -5.43
N GLY A 78 10.82 -6.62 -5.61
CA GLY A 78 10.60 -5.26 -5.17
C GLY A 78 9.34 -4.63 -5.74
N GLY A 79 8.98 -4.93 -6.99
CA GLY A 79 7.74 -4.42 -7.58
C GLY A 79 6.48 -4.95 -6.87
N VAL A 80 6.48 -6.24 -6.51
CA VAL A 80 5.38 -6.87 -5.78
C VAL A 80 5.28 -6.30 -4.37
N LEU A 81 6.41 -6.14 -3.69
CA LEU A 81 6.46 -5.58 -2.33
C LEU A 81 6.04 -4.12 -2.30
N ALA A 82 6.53 -3.31 -3.24
CA ALA A 82 6.21 -1.89 -3.32
C ALA A 82 4.73 -1.66 -3.54
N LEU A 83 4.12 -2.41 -4.46
CA LEU A 83 2.70 -2.29 -4.71
C LEU A 83 1.84 -2.96 -3.60
N SER A 84 2.35 -3.97 -2.91
CA SER A 84 1.68 -4.54 -1.73
C SER A 84 1.65 -3.54 -0.57
N ALA A 85 2.74 -2.80 -0.35
CA ALA A 85 2.80 -1.73 0.63
C ALA A 85 1.87 -0.56 0.23
N LEU A 86 1.86 -0.17 -1.05
CA LEU A 86 0.97 0.89 -1.54
C LEU A 86 -0.51 0.51 -1.44
N CYS A 87 -0.91 -0.70 -1.84
CA CYS A 87 -2.33 -1.07 -1.88
C CYS A 87 -2.81 -1.62 -0.54
N GLY A 88 -2.08 -2.60 -0.02
CA GLY A 88 -2.43 -3.30 1.21
C GLY A 88 -2.04 -2.52 2.45
N GLY A 89 -0.85 -1.92 2.45
CA GLY A 89 -0.36 -1.12 3.57
C GLY A 89 -1.18 0.16 3.75
N ASP A 90 -1.11 1.09 2.79
CA ASP A 90 -1.80 2.38 2.91
C ASP A 90 -3.32 2.22 3.12
N GLY A 91 -3.95 1.32 2.35
CA GLY A 91 -5.39 1.04 2.50
C GLY A 91 -5.78 0.55 3.91
N LEU A 92 -4.98 -0.33 4.52
CA LEU A 92 -5.22 -0.76 5.91
C LEU A 92 -4.87 0.32 6.93
N ALA A 93 -3.82 1.10 6.69
CA ALA A 93 -3.43 2.23 7.53
C ALA A 93 -4.58 3.23 7.68
N GLU A 94 -5.24 3.54 6.56
CA GLU A 94 -6.37 4.45 6.50
C GLU A 94 -7.56 3.93 7.33
N VAL A 95 -7.96 2.66 7.14
CA VAL A 95 -9.11 2.07 7.84
C VAL A 95 -8.86 1.91 9.34
N VAL A 96 -7.71 1.32 9.70
CA VAL A 96 -7.38 1.03 11.09
C VAL A 96 -7.04 2.30 11.87
N GLY A 97 -6.29 3.22 11.26
CA GLY A 97 -5.94 4.51 11.88
C GLY A 97 -7.17 5.33 12.24
N ARG A 98 -8.14 5.45 11.31
CA ARG A 98 -9.43 6.10 11.60
C ARG A 98 -10.26 5.35 12.63
N GLY A 99 -10.30 4.03 12.55
CA GLY A 99 -11.04 3.18 13.47
C GLY A 99 -10.56 3.32 14.92
N CYS A 100 -9.25 3.24 15.14
CA CYS A 100 -8.63 3.41 16.45
C CYS A 100 -8.81 4.83 17.00
N SER A 101 -8.63 5.85 16.17
CA SER A 101 -8.84 7.26 16.57
C SER A 101 -10.29 7.53 16.98
N SER A 102 -11.24 7.03 16.19
CA SER A 102 -12.67 7.14 16.50
C SER A 102 -13.05 6.39 17.77
N ALA A 103 -12.47 5.20 17.99
CA ALA A 103 -12.72 4.41 19.19
C ALA A 103 -12.14 5.08 20.45
N ALA A 104 -10.95 5.66 20.35
CA ALA A 104 -10.33 6.41 21.44
C ALA A 104 -11.15 7.66 21.80
N ALA A 105 -11.69 8.39 20.82
CA ALA A 105 -12.53 9.58 21.04
C ALA A 105 -13.88 9.25 21.71
N ARG A 106 -14.45 8.07 21.45
CA ARG A 106 -15.73 7.63 22.04
C ARG A 106 -15.60 7.05 23.46
N ALA A 107 -14.38 6.80 23.95
CA ALA A 107 -14.19 6.18 25.25
C ALA A 107 -14.60 7.16 26.37
N PRO A 108 -15.61 6.83 27.22
CA PRO A 108 -16.10 7.75 28.24
C PRO A 108 -15.04 8.03 29.30
N ALA A 109 -14.91 9.30 29.69
CA ALA A 109 -13.92 9.77 30.67
C ALA A 109 -14.21 9.31 32.11
N GLY A 110 -15.42 8.80 32.41
CA GLY A 110 -15.95 8.77 33.78
C GLY A 110 -16.38 7.45 34.42
N THR A 111 -16.34 6.30 33.74
CA THR A 111 -16.80 5.02 34.34
C THR A 111 -15.84 3.88 34.01
N SER A 112 -14.85 3.68 34.88
CA SER A 112 -13.83 2.62 34.73
C SER A 112 -14.15 1.44 35.64
N THR A 113 -14.67 0.35 35.07
CA THR A 113 -14.50 -0.97 35.71
C THR A 113 -13.04 -1.41 35.53
N ARG A 114 -12.46 -2.11 36.51
CA ARG A 114 -11.02 -2.46 36.57
C ARG A 114 -10.51 -3.18 35.30
N GLY A 115 -11.39 -3.88 34.57
CA GLY A 115 -11.10 -4.58 33.32
C GLY A 115 -10.98 -3.70 32.06
N ASP A 116 -11.54 -2.49 32.06
CA ASP A 116 -11.54 -1.60 30.87
C ASP A 116 -10.32 -0.68 30.78
N SER A 117 -9.49 -0.66 31.82
CA SER A 117 -8.36 0.27 31.94
C SER A 117 -7.26 0.00 30.91
N TRP A 118 -6.91 -1.28 30.66
CA TRP A 118 -5.86 -1.65 29.72
C TRP A 118 -6.29 -1.44 28.27
N ARG A 119 -7.56 -1.72 27.93
CA ARG A 119 -8.12 -1.49 26.58
C ARG A 119 -8.07 -0.01 26.23
N ARG A 120 -8.47 0.86 27.15
CA ARG A 120 -8.38 2.33 26.97
C ARG A 120 -6.94 2.78 26.79
N ARG A 121 -6.01 2.31 27.64
CA ARG A 121 -4.58 2.61 27.50
C ARG A 121 -4.01 2.18 26.14
N LEU A 122 -4.40 0.99 25.67
CA LEU A 122 -3.98 0.50 24.37
C LEU A 122 -4.57 1.34 23.23
N LEU A 123 -5.89 1.58 23.22
CA LEU A 123 -6.53 2.38 22.17
C LEU A 123 -6.01 3.81 22.11
N THR A 124 -5.81 4.44 23.26
CA THR A 124 -5.21 5.78 23.33
C THR A 124 -3.76 5.78 22.88
N ALA A 125 -2.96 4.76 23.22
CA ALA A 125 -1.59 4.64 22.72
C ALA A 125 -1.55 4.45 21.19
N LEU A 126 -2.45 3.62 20.65
CA LEU A 126 -2.56 3.35 19.21
C LEU A 126 -3.08 4.56 18.42
N ALA A 127 -4.00 5.34 18.99
CA ALA A 127 -4.52 6.56 18.37
C ALA A 127 -3.58 7.77 18.48
N ARG A 128 -2.43 7.64 19.15
CA ARG A 128 -1.48 8.76 19.26
C ARG A 128 -0.94 9.15 17.88
N PRO A 129 -0.84 10.45 17.60
CA PRO A 129 -0.11 10.94 16.43
C PRO A 129 1.37 10.53 16.49
N MET A 130 1.99 10.39 15.32
CA MET A 130 3.42 10.12 15.23
C MET A 130 4.22 11.37 15.64
N PRO A 131 5.41 11.21 16.27
CA PRO A 131 6.21 12.35 16.75
C PRO A 131 6.59 13.38 15.69
N HIS A 132 6.74 12.93 14.44
CA HIS A 132 7.18 13.75 13.29
C HIS A 132 6.05 14.07 12.30
N ASN A 133 4.85 13.51 12.46
CA ASN A 133 3.71 13.76 11.59
C ASN A 133 2.40 13.60 12.36
N SER A 134 1.70 14.71 12.57
CA SER A 134 0.44 14.76 13.31
C SER A 134 -0.74 14.09 12.59
N ASP A 135 -0.64 13.96 11.27
CA ASP A 135 -1.73 13.42 10.43
C ASP A 135 -1.74 11.89 10.42
N LYS A 136 -0.65 11.29 10.89
CA LYS A 136 -0.44 9.83 10.94
C LYS A 136 -0.48 9.36 12.38
N THR A 137 -0.96 8.14 12.60
CA THR A 137 -1.11 7.56 13.95
C THR A 137 -0.29 6.29 14.08
N VAL A 138 0.05 5.92 15.32
CA VAL A 138 0.73 4.65 15.61
C VAL A 138 -0.05 3.45 15.05
N ALA A 139 -1.38 3.46 15.20
CA ALA A 139 -2.27 2.45 14.62
C ALA A 139 -2.17 2.39 13.10
N GLY A 140 -2.17 3.55 12.43
CA GLY A 140 -2.05 3.66 10.99
C GLY A 140 -0.75 3.07 10.48
N THR A 141 0.39 3.49 11.04
CA THR A 141 1.71 3.00 10.61
C THR A 141 1.89 1.51 10.88
N LEU A 142 1.42 0.99 12.02
CA LEU A 142 1.43 -0.46 12.29
C LEU A 142 0.56 -1.24 11.31
N ALA A 143 -0.63 -0.72 10.98
CA ALA A 143 -1.50 -1.32 9.99
C ALA A 143 -0.89 -1.24 8.57
N CYS A 144 -0.18 -0.16 8.24
CA CYS A 144 0.58 -0.06 6.99
C CYS A 144 1.63 -1.17 6.89
N TRP A 145 2.41 -1.34 7.95
CA TRP A 145 3.46 -2.34 7.99
C TRP A 145 2.91 -3.77 7.87
N LEU A 146 1.96 -4.12 8.74
CA LEU A 146 1.39 -5.46 8.79
C LEU A 146 0.54 -5.76 7.55
N GLY A 147 -0.18 -4.76 7.04
CA GLY A 147 -0.97 -4.86 5.82
C GLY A 147 -0.11 -5.10 4.60
N GLY A 148 0.97 -4.33 4.43
CA GLY A 148 1.94 -4.52 3.36
C GLY A 148 2.56 -5.93 3.41
N ALA A 149 2.93 -6.41 4.60
CA ALA A 149 3.48 -7.75 4.77
C ALA A 149 2.47 -8.87 4.51
N ALA A 150 1.23 -8.71 5.00
CA ALA A 150 0.14 -9.68 4.85
C ALA A 150 -0.29 -9.85 3.40
N VAL A 151 -0.21 -8.78 2.58
CA VAL A 151 -0.46 -8.87 1.13
C VAL A 151 0.80 -9.34 0.38
N GLY A 152 1.97 -8.81 0.73
CA GLY A 152 3.22 -9.06 0.02
C GLY A 152 3.73 -10.50 0.13
N LEU A 153 3.66 -11.10 1.33
CA LEU A 153 4.20 -12.45 1.54
C LEU A 153 3.43 -13.52 0.74
N PRO A 154 2.09 -13.61 0.78
CA PRO A 154 1.35 -14.57 -0.04
C PRO A 154 1.55 -14.36 -1.53
N LEU A 155 1.61 -13.11 -2.01
CA LEU A 155 1.84 -12.80 -3.41
C LEU A 155 3.24 -13.24 -3.87
N LEU A 156 4.28 -12.97 -3.09
CA LEU A 156 5.63 -13.44 -3.43
C LEU A 156 5.73 -14.96 -3.43
N LEU A 157 5.13 -15.63 -2.44
CA LEU A 157 5.08 -17.10 -2.41
C LEU A 157 4.35 -17.66 -3.63
N HIS A 158 3.24 -17.04 -4.03
CA HIS A 158 2.51 -17.41 -5.24
C HIS A 158 3.38 -17.23 -6.49
N PHE A 159 4.10 -16.11 -6.60
CA PHE A 159 4.91 -15.82 -7.77
C PHE A 159 6.14 -16.75 -7.86
N GLN A 160 6.76 -17.07 -6.72
CA GLN A 160 7.83 -18.08 -6.63
C GLN A 160 7.32 -19.46 -7.06
N ARG A 161 6.11 -19.88 -6.64
CA ARG A 161 5.48 -21.14 -7.10
C ARG A 161 5.24 -21.16 -8.61
N CYS A 162 5.04 -20.00 -9.22
CA CYS A 162 4.92 -19.86 -10.68
C CYS A 162 6.26 -19.69 -11.40
N GLY A 163 7.40 -19.92 -10.73
CA GLY A 163 8.73 -19.84 -11.34
C GLY A 163 9.20 -18.41 -11.66
N MET A 164 8.63 -17.40 -11.01
CA MET A 164 9.10 -16.01 -11.13
C MET A 164 10.32 -15.77 -10.23
N PHE A 165 11.17 -14.81 -10.60
CA PHE A 165 12.35 -14.37 -9.85
C PHE A 165 13.55 -15.34 -9.82
N GLY A 166 13.53 -16.41 -10.64
CA GLY A 166 14.69 -17.26 -10.92
C GLY A 166 15.15 -18.14 -9.73
N PRO A 167 16.34 -18.79 -9.83
CA PRO A 167 16.90 -19.65 -8.78
C PRO A 167 17.31 -18.90 -7.50
N ALA A 168 17.22 -17.57 -7.51
CA ALA A 168 17.42 -16.69 -6.35
C ALA A 168 16.20 -16.62 -5.41
N ALA A 169 15.27 -17.59 -5.49
CA ALA A 169 14.19 -17.74 -4.54
C ALA A 169 14.78 -17.90 -3.13
N LEU A 170 14.76 -16.82 -2.35
CA LEU A 170 15.24 -16.83 -0.98
C LEU A 170 14.51 -17.91 -0.18
N GLY A 171 15.25 -18.63 0.66
CA GLY A 171 14.67 -19.59 1.58
C GLY A 171 13.60 -18.94 2.47
N GLY A 172 12.63 -19.74 2.95
CA GLY A 172 11.41 -19.23 3.58
C GLY A 172 11.63 -18.16 4.66
N TRP A 173 12.62 -18.33 5.53
CA TRP A 173 12.91 -17.36 6.58
C TRP A 173 13.53 -16.05 6.05
N ALA A 174 14.41 -16.12 5.07
CA ALA A 174 15.01 -14.95 4.44
C ALA A 174 13.95 -14.14 3.67
N LEU A 175 13.01 -14.83 3.02
CA LEU A 175 11.86 -14.21 2.37
C LEU A 175 10.99 -13.45 3.39
N VAL A 176 10.56 -14.11 4.47
CA VAL A 176 9.73 -13.48 5.52
C VAL A 176 10.40 -12.24 6.10
N ARG A 177 11.69 -12.33 6.43
CA ARG A 177 12.48 -11.18 6.91
C ARG A 177 12.54 -10.05 5.90
N GLY A 178 12.78 -10.37 4.62
CA GLY A 178 12.81 -9.38 3.55
C GLY A 178 11.48 -8.67 3.37
N VAL A 179 10.36 -9.40 3.39
CA VAL A 179 9.01 -8.82 3.31
C VAL A 179 8.72 -7.91 4.51
N LEU A 180 9.00 -8.37 5.73
CA LEU A 180 8.79 -7.58 6.94
C LEU A 180 9.65 -6.32 6.95
N LEU A 181 10.92 -6.41 6.56
CA LEU A 181 11.82 -5.26 6.46
C LEU A 181 11.34 -4.25 5.42
N CYS A 182 11.05 -4.72 4.20
CA CYS A 182 10.58 -3.86 3.12
C CYS A 182 9.28 -3.16 3.49
N SER A 183 8.33 -3.89 4.07
CA SER A 183 7.05 -3.32 4.52
C SER A 183 7.23 -2.34 5.67
N ALA A 184 8.21 -2.56 6.56
CA ALA A 184 8.53 -1.62 7.63
C ALA A 184 9.12 -0.32 7.07
N VAL A 185 10.01 -0.41 6.08
CA VAL A 185 10.55 0.76 5.37
C VAL A 185 9.43 1.53 4.68
N GLY A 186 8.48 0.83 4.03
CA GLY A 186 7.28 1.45 3.46
C GLY A 186 6.44 2.18 4.51
N ALA A 187 6.19 1.56 5.66
CA ALA A 187 5.44 2.20 6.74
C ALA A 187 6.16 3.42 7.34
N VAL A 188 7.49 3.38 7.45
CA VAL A 188 8.27 4.56 7.85
C VAL A 188 8.13 5.67 6.82
N ALA A 189 8.26 5.36 5.52
CA ALA A 189 8.09 6.35 4.45
C ALA A 189 6.68 6.96 4.43
N GLU A 190 5.65 6.14 4.67
CA GLU A 190 4.25 6.57 4.82
C GLU A 190 4.05 7.53 6.00
N SER A 191 4.81 7.36 7.07
CA SER A 191 4.69 8.15 8.29
C SER A 191 5.37 9.52 8.21
N LEU A 192 6.17 9.80 7.18
CA LEU A 192 6.89 11.07 7.01
C LEU A 192 5.94 12.22 6.67
N PRO A 193 6.26 13.48 7.04
CA PRO A 193 5.43 14.64 6.74
C PRO A 193 5.72 15.19 5.32
N LEU A 194 5.58 14.35 4.29
CA LEU A 194 5.86 14.75 2.90
C LEU A 194 4.62 15.27 2.18
N GLY A 195 3.43 14.83 2.61
CA GLY A 195 2.15 15.29 2.11
C GLY A 195 1.41 14.13 1.43
N ALA A 196 0.09 14.10 1.58
CA ALA A 196 -0.74 12.94 1.23
C ALA A 196 -0.55 12.44 -0.22
N ASP A 197 -0.31 13.34 -1.18
CA ASP A 197 -0.10 12.97 -2.58
C ASP A 197 1.30 12.39 -2.83
N THR A 198 2.32 12.85 -2.12
CA THR A 198 3.71 12.37 -2.28
C THR A 198 4.02 11.12 -1.48
N ASP A 199 3.31 10.87 -0.37
CA ASP A 199 3.53 9.72 0.51
C ASP A 199 3.40 8.38 -0.25
N ASN A 200 2.50 8.31 -1.23
CA ASN A 200 2.30 7.12 -2.06
C ASN A 200 3.49 6.80 -2.95
N ALA A 201 4.08 7.82 -3.57
CA ALA A 201 5.27 7.64 -4.39
C ALA A 201 6.49 7.30 -3.52
N THR A 202 6.59 7.90 -2.33
CA THR A 202 7.72 7.68 -1.42
C THR A 202 7.71 6.26 -0.85
N ILE A 203 6.53 5.70 -0.52
CA ILE A 203 6.38 4.29 -0.12
C ILE A 203 6.96 3.38 -1.20
N VAL A 204 6.55 3.57 -2.46
CA VAL A 204 6.96 2.70 -3.57
C VAL A 204 8.47 2.76 -3.79
N VAL A 205 9.03 3.97 -3.82
CA VAL A 205 10.48 4.16 -4.00
C VAL A 205 11.25 3.56 -2.83
N ALA A 206 10.84 3.85 -1.59
CA ALA A 206 11.51 3.35 -0.40
C ALA A 206 11.49 1.81 -0.31
N VAL A 207 10.35 1.20 -0.62
CA VAL A 207 10.20 -0.26 -0.64
C VAL A 207 11.00 -0.89 -1.77
N ALA A 208 11.01 -0.29 -2.97
CA ALA A 208 11.80 -0.78 -4.09
C ALA A 208 13.31 -0.73 -3.78
N LEU A 209 13.78 0.35 -3.16
CA LEU A 209 15.18 0.50 -2.73
C LEU A 209 15.54 -0.48 -1.60
N ALA A 210 14.66 -0.65 -0.61
CA ALA A 210 14.87 -1.63 0.47
C ALA A 210 14.91 -3.06 -0.07
N SER A 211 14.03 -3.37 -1.04
CA SER A 211 14.03 -4.67 -1.70
C SER A 211 15.30 -4.87 -2.52
N ARG A 212 15.73 -3.87 -3.28
CA ARG A 212 17.01 -3.95 -4.01
C ARG A 212 18.19 -4.19 -3.07
N ALA A 213 18.23 -3.49 -1.93
CA ALA A 213 19.30 -3.64 -0.94
C ALA A 213 19.30 -5.01 -0.25
N PHE A 214 18.12 -5.56 0.03
CA PHE A 214 17.98 -6.84 0.74
C PHE A 214 18.11 -8.06 -0.19
N PHE A 215 17.48 -8.02 -1.36
CA PHE A 215 17.43 -9.14 -2.30
C PHE A 215 18.54 -9.08 -3.35
N GLY A 216 19.15 -7.91 -3.59
CA GLY A 216 20.33 -7.74 -4.44
C GLY A 216 20.07 -7.44 -5.93
N TYR A 217 18.82 -7.28 -6.36
CA TYR A 217 18.46 -7.07 -7.77
C TYR A 217 17.18 -6.25 -7.99
#